data_AF-A0A8H3CU40-F1
#
_entry.id   AF-A0A8H3CU40-F1
#
_cell.length_a   1.000
_cell.length_b   1.000
_cell.length_c   1.000
_cell.angle_alpha   90.00
_cell.angle_beta   90.00
_cell.angle_gamma   90.00
#
_symmetry.space_group_name_H-M   'P 1'
#
loop_
_entity.id
_entity.type
_entity.pdbx_description
1 polymer ?
#
loop_
_entity_poly.entity_id
_entity_poly.type
_entity_poly.pdbx_seq_one_letter_code
_entity_poly.pdbx_strand_id
1 'polypeptide(L)'
;MGFQVEETDTIVSLIVDLPHKRLTTFMAFSYGHWSFPEQAHGNKRSVQDLERWRGLATREAGLPMKRHIIPEQATIDRIFEGQGDLEDIDNNDITL
;
A
#
# COMPACT_ATOMS: atom_id res chain seq x y z
N MET A 1 -7.04 15.19 -10.29
CA MET A 1 -7.31 14.45 -9.04
C MET A 1 -6.85 13.03 -9.28
N GLY A 2 -5.60 12.72 -8.94
CA GLY A 2 -5.04 11.38 -9.14
C GLY A 2 -5.32 10.54 -7.91
N PHE A 3 -5.90 9.36 -8.08
CA PHE A 3 -5.90 8.36 -7.01
C PHE A 3 -4.45 7.90 -6.85
N GLN A 4 -3.91 8.00 -5.65
CA GLN A 4 -2.58 7.48 -5.37
C GLN A 4 -2.71 5.95 -5.25
N VAL A 5 -2.15 5.23 -6.21
CA VAL A 5 -2.18 3.76 -6.29
C VAL A 5 -0.79 3.26 -5.93
N GLU A 6 -0.71 2.15 -5.19
CA GLU A 6 0.57 1.49 -4.94
C GLU A 6 1.15 0.85 -6.21
N GLU A 7 2.45 0.60 -6.26
CA GLU A 7 3.12 0.03 -7.44
C GLU A 7 2.74 -1.42 -7.74
N THR A 8 2.09 -2.09 -6.79
CA THR A 8 1.42 -3.39 -7.00
C THR A 8 0.03 -3.25 -7.63
N ASP A 9 -0.39 -2.03 -8.00
CA ASP A 9 -1.75 -1.66 -8.38
C ASP A 9 -2.78 -1.93 -7.27
N THR A 10 -2.37 -1.85 -6.01
CA THR A 10 -3.29 -1.94 -4.87
C THR A 10 -3.86 -0.57 -4.56
N ILE A 11 -5.18 -0.52 -4.34
CA ILE A 11 -5.87 0.70 -3.92
C ILE A 11 -6.12 0.60 -2.43
N VAL A 12 -5.68 1.60 -1.67
CA VAL A 12 -5.92 1.71 -0.23
C VAL A 12 -6.62 3.03 0.05
N SER A 13 -7.75 2.97 0.75
CA SER A 13 -8.39 4.11 1.39
C SER A 13 -8.52 3.83 2.88
N LEU A 14 -8.10 4.80 3.68
CA LEU A 14 -8.02 4.69 5.13
C LEU A 14 -8.75 5.85 5.78
N ILE A 15 -9.59 5.55 6.75
CA ILE A 15 -10.17 6.52 7.67
C ILE A 15 -9.61 6.21 9.06
N VAL A 16 -8.96 7.21 9.65
CA VAL A 16 -8.42 7.13 11.01
C VAL A 16 -9.26 8.01 11.92
N ASP A 17 -10.00 7.38 12.83
CA ASP A 17 -10.73 8.03 13.90
C ASP A 17 -9.88 7.94 15.18
N LEU A 18 -8.97 8.92 15.33
CA LEU A 18 -8.09 9.01 16.49
C LEU A 18 -8.86 9.15 17.82
N PRO A 19 -9.91 10.00 17.93
CA PRO A 19 -10.68 10.12 19.17
C PRO A 19 -11.28 8.78 19.66
N HIS A 20 -11.80 7.96 18.75
CA HIS A 20 -12.40 6.67 19.10
C HIS A 20 -11.43 5.48 18.96
N LYS A 21 -10.17 5.71 18.61
CA LYS A 21 -9.17 4.67 18.36
C LYS A 21 -9.66 3.63 17.35
N ARG A 22 -10.28 4.07 16.26
CA ARG A 22 -10.77 3.19 15.19
C ARG A 22 -10.08 3.49 13.88
N LEU A 23 -9.82 2.43 13.14
CA LEU A 23 -9.28 2.47 11.80
C LEU A 23 -10.25 1.73 10.88
N THR A 24 -10.67 2.36 9.79
CA THR A 24 -11.51 1.74 8.77
C THR A 24 -10.77 1.75 7.46
N THR A 25 -10.62 0.58 6.86
CA THR A 25 -9.91 0.38 5.59
C THR A 25 -10.87 -0.05 4.50
N PHE A 26 -10.62 0.46 3.30
CA PHE A 26 -10.99 -0.18 2.07
C PHE A 26 -9.70 -0.51 1.32
N MET A 27 -9.37 -1.79 1.24
CA MET A 27 -8.23 -2.28 0.47
C MET A 27 -8.74 -3.08 -0.72
N ALA A 28 -8.28 -2.76 -1.92
CA ALA A 28 -8.63 -3.50 -3.13
C ALA A 28 -7.34 -3.98 -3.81
N PHE A 29 -6.89 -5.18 -3.41
CA PHE A 29 -5.69 -5.81 -3.93
C PHE A 29 -5.86 -6.17 -5.40
N SER A 30 -4.85 -5.86 -6.22
CA SER A 30 -4.77 -6.38 -7.58
C SER A 30 -4.66 -7.91 -7.55
N TYR A 31 -5.07 -8.58 -8.62
CA TYR A 31 -4.93 -10.03 -8.74
C TYR A 31 -3.48 -10.49 -8.50
N GLY A 32 -2.51 -9.76 -9.06
CA GLY A 32 -1.09 -10.08 -8.92
C GLY A 32 -0.60 -9.99 -7.48
N HIS A 33 -1.01 -8.96 -6.73
CA HIS A 33 -0.69 -8.85 -5.31
C HIS A 33 -1.34 -10.00 -4.52
N TRP A 34 -2.65 -10.20 -4.67
CA TRP A 34 -3.40 -11.19 -3.88
C TRP A 34 -2.96 -12.64 -4.14
N SER A 35 -2.68 -12.99 -5.40
CA SER A 35 -2.39 -14.37 -5.79
C SER A 35 -0.92 -14.76 -5.60
N PHE A 36 -0.03 -13.78 -5.44
CA PHE A 36 1.40 -13.99 -5.27
C PHE A 36 1.96 -13.15 -4.11
N PRO A 37 1.44 -13.32 -2.88
CA PRO A 37 1.73 -12.43 -1.75
C PRO A 37 3.21 -12.39 -1.38
N GLU A 38 3.91 -13.53 -1.44
CA GLU A 38 5.36 -13.57 -1.20
C GLU A 38 6.15 -12.68 -2.16
N GLN A 39 5.62 -12.47 -3.38
CA GLN A 39 6.26 -11.59 -4.36
C GLN A 39 5.96 -10.10 -4.11
N ALA A 40 5.00 -9.78 -3.23
CA ALA A 40 4.69 -8.43 -2.81
C ALA A 40 5.51 -7.98 -1.59
N HIS A 41 6.13 -8.91 -0.84
CA HIS A 41 7.07 -8.57 0.24
C HIS A 41 8.37 -7.98 -0.31
N GLY A 42 8.92 -6.93 0.32
CA GLY A 42 10.19 -6.32 -0.09
C GLY A 42 10.35 -4.89 0.42
N ASN A 43 11.35 -4.18 -0.10
CA ASN A 43 11.60 -2.77 0.20
C ASN A 43 11.40 -1.91 -1.03
N LYS A 44 10.48 -0.93 -0.99
CA LYS A 44 10.19 -0.01 -2.10
C LYS A 44 11.41 0.75 -2.62
N ARG A 45 12.41 0.98 -1.76
CA ARG A 45 13.68 1.65 -2.11
C ARG A 45 14.64 0.75 -2.89
N SER A 46 14.41 -0.57 -2.90
CA SER A 46 15.12 -1.51 -3.75
C SER A 46 14.53 -1.47 -5.15
N VAL A 47 15.36 -1.13 -6.15
CA VAL A 47 14.93 -1.08 -7.56
C VAL A 47 14.39 -2.43 -8.02
N GLN A 48 15.01 -3.52 -7.57
CA GLN A 48 14.61 -4.88 -7.91
C GLN A 48 13.22 -5.22 -7.35
N ASP A 49 12.90 -4.78 -6.14
CA ASP A 49 11.59 -5.00 -5.53
C ASP A 49 10.51 -4.14 -6.22
N LEU A 50 10.84 -2.88 -6.51
CA LEU A 50 9.95 -1.96 -7.20
C LEU A 50 9.57 -2.46 -8.60
N GLU A 51 10.54 -2.97 -9.37
CA GLU A 51 10.28 -3.56 -10.68
C GLU A 51 9.43 -4.83 -10.59
N ARG A 52 9.72 -5.70 -9.61
CA ARG A 52 8.89 -6.88 -9.34
C ARG A 52 7.45 -6.51 -9.01
N TRP A 53 7.22 -5.48 -8.20
CA TRP A 53 5.87 -5.01 -7.85
C TRP A 53 5.11 -4.46 -9.06
N ARG A 54 5.76 -3.69 -9.94
CA ARG A 54 5.17 -3.25 -11.23
C ARG A 54 4.84 -4.44 -12.14
N GLY A 55 5.63 -5.50 -12.07
CA GLY A 55 5.33 -6.78 -12.71
C GLY A 55 4.04 -7.43 -12.15
N LEU A 56 3.82 -7.36 -10.84
CA LEU A 56 2.57 -7.84 -10.21
C LEU A 56 1.35 -7.02 -10.65
N ALA A 57 1.49 -5.69 -10.72
CA ALA A 57 0.43 -4.79 -11.19
C ALA A 57 -0.07 -5.13 -12.60
N THR A 58 0.81 -5.68 -13.46
CA THR A 58 0.53 -5.95 -14.88
C THR A 58 0.30 -7.43 -15.18
N ARG A 59 0.37 -8.31 -14.17
CA ARG A 59 0.40 -9.78 -14.34
C ARG A 59 -0.89 -10.38 -14.93
N GLU A 60 -1.96 -9.61 -14.98
CA GLU A 60 -3.13 -9.87 -15.82
C GLU A 60 -3.35 -8.71 -16.80
N ALA A 61 -2.71 -8.77 -17.98
CA ALA A 61 -2.86 -7.78 -19.05
C ALA A 61 -4.27 -7.78 -19.72
N GLY A 62 -5.33 -8.24 -19.04
CA GLY A 62 -6.66 -8.42 -19.63
C GLY A 62 -7.86 -8.15 -18.74
N LEU A 63 -7.73 -8.10 -17.41
CA LEU A 63 -8.85 -7.79 -16.51
C LEU A 63 -8.41 -6.89 -15.34
N PRO A 64 -8.19 -5.58 -15.58
CA PRO A 64 -7.95 -4.59 -14.52
C PRO A 64 -9.02 -4.53 -13.40
N MET A 65 -10.13 -5.26 -13.56
CA MET A 65 -11.30 -5.22 -12.69
C MET A 65 -11.31 -6.32 -11.60
N LYS A 66 -10.50 -7.38 -11.70
CA LYS A 66 -10.56 -8.46 -10.70
C LYS A 66 -9.71 -8.09 -9.47
N ARG A 67 -10.37 -7.49 -8.49
CA ARG A 67 -9.76 -7.10 -7.21
C ARG A 67 -10.28 -7.95 -6.06
N HIS A 68 -9.39 -8.28 -5.14
CA HIS A 68 -9.79 -8.83 -3.84
C HIS A 68 -10.01 -7.65 -2.88
N ILE A 69 -11.26 -7.46 -2.48
CA ILE A 69 -11.67 -6.30 -1.68
C ILE A 69 -11.80 -6.71 -0.22
N ILE A 70 -11.13 -5.96 0.67
CA ILE A 70 -11.16 -6.14 2.12
C ILE A 70 -11.63 -4.81 2.76
N PRO A 71 -12.94 -4.71 3.10
CA PRO A 71 -13.49 -3.61 3.86
C PRO A 71 -13.49 -3.98 5.36
N GLU A 72 -12.39 -3.73 6.04
CA GLU A 72 -12.23 -4.11 7.45
C GLU A 72 -12.07 -2.91 8.39
N GLN A 73 -12.33 -3.16 9.67
CA GLN A 73 -12.09 -2.22 10.75
C GLN A 73 -11.17 -2.84 11.80
N ALA A 74 -10.32 -1.99 12.37
CA ALA A 74 -9.43 -2.35 13.46
C ALA A 74 -9.52 -1.34 14.61
N THR A 75 -9.15 -1.80 15.80
CA THR A 75 -8.96 -0.95 16.98
C THR A 75 -7.49 -0.55 17.08
N ILE A 76 -7.23 0.73 17.29
CA ILE A 76 -5.87 1.26 17.48
C ILE A 76 -5.42 0.91 18.90
N ASP A 77 -4.40 0.06 19.02
CA ASP A 77 -3.82 -0.33 20.32
C ASP A 77 -3.12 0.86 21.00
N ARG A 78 -2.22 1.54 20.27
CA ARG A 78 -1.39 2.63 20.79
C ARG A 78 -1.29 3.77 19.78
N ILE A 79 -1.17 4.99 20.31
CA ILE A 79 -0.92 6.22 19.54
C ILE A 79 0.33 6.84 20.15
N PHE A 80 1.30 7.16 19.30
CA PHE A 80 2.53 7.84 19.66
C PHE A 80 2.63 9.12 18.82
N GLU A 81 3.26 10.14 19.37
CA GLU A 81 3.55 11.40 18.66
C GLU A 81 5.06 11.58 18.53
N GLY A 82 5.50 12.09 17.38
CA GLY A 82 6.91 12.32 17.08
C GLY A 82 7.36 11.66 15.78
N GLN A 83 8.59 11.98 15.36
CA GLN A 83 9.21 11.44 14.14
C GLN A 83 9.50 9.92 14.21
N GLY A 84 9.44 9.34 15.42
CA GLY A 84 9.82 7.95 15.65
C GLY A 84 11.31 7.72 15.33
N ASP A 85 11.62 6.56 14.77
CA ASP A 85 12.96 6.19 14.28
C ASP A 85 13.11 6.44 12.77
N LEU A 86 12.28 7.31 12.19
CA LEU A 86 12.37 7.62 10.76
C LEU A 86 13.63 8.45 10.48
N GLU A 87 14.40 8.03 9.47
CA GLU A 87 15.43 8.88 8.88
C GLU A 87 14.76 10.08 8.20
N ASP A 88 15.39 11.25 8.30
CA ASP A 88 14.94 12.45 7.59
C ASP A 88 14.80 12.15 6.10
N ILE A 89 13.71 12.65 5.50
CA ILE A 89 13.54 12.61 4.05
C ILE A 89 14.55 13.60 3.47
N ASP A 90 15.53 13.13 2.70
CA ASP A 90 16.42 14.03 1.96
C ASP A 90 15.56 14.75 0.92
N ASN A 91 15.62 16.08 0.87
CA ASN A 91 14.91 16.84 -0.15
C ASN A 91 15.41 16.53 -1.57
N ASN A 92 16.56 15.87 -1.72
CA ASN A 92 17.07 15.34 -2.98
C ASN A 92 16.65 13.89 -3.25
N ASP A 93 15.93 13.25 -2.33
CA ASP A 93 15.32 11.96 -2.62
C ASP A 93 14.42 12.09 -3.84
N ILE A 94 14.54 11.12 -4.74
CA ILE A 94 13.78 11.11 -5.99
C ILE A 94 12.31 10.93 -5.62
N THR A 95 11.56 12.03 -5.56
CA THR A 95 10.09 11.97 -5.50
C THR A 95 9.59 11.56 -6.88
N LEU A 96 8.89 10.43 -6.93
CA LEU A 96 8.23 9.89 -8.13
C LEU A 96 7.10 10.81 -8.62
#